data_AF-A0A6M0CBE1-F1
#
_entry.id   AF-A0A6M0CBE1-F1
#
_cell.length_a   1.000
_cell.length_b   1.000
_cell.length_c   1.000
_cell.angle_alpha   90.00
_cell.angle_beta   90.00
_cell.angle_gamma   90.00
#
_symmetry.space_group_name_H-M   'P 1'
#
loop_
_entity.id
_entity.type
_entity.pdbx_description
1 polymer ?
#
loop_
_entity_poly.entity_id
_entity_poly.type
_entity_poly.pdbx_seq_one_letter_code
_entity_poly.pdbx_strand_id
1 'polypeptide(L)'
;IPAIIAEIFDAIKIGDFLIRINNRKVLSGFFEAIAIEVEKIVPCIRIIDAAEKIGEAKVKKSLAETGLSEPQIERVLAFTKIRGSVEEVLTSLKETSESLENNELLKTGISELETVTAGANNLGLSEERFCIDLSIARGLDYYTGTVYETTLLGNEALGSICSGGRYEELVGTFIGEKMPGVGISIGLTRLMSRLLKKEILKPFSNTPAAVMVVNMQEDLMPLYLEISQRLRREGINTITSFESKGVGKQLQQADKRGIRFCVIIGSQEAASKKCSLKDLQSGEQITVTFEDLAAKIKELLIVNCQ
;
A
#
# COMPACT_ATOMS: atom_id res chain seq x y z
N ILE A 1 -8.41 1.63 11.40
CA ILE A 1 -7.24 2.14 10.65
C ILE A 1 -6.34 1.00 10.15
N PRO A 2 -5.80 0.10 11.00
CA PRO A 2 -4.98 -1.03 10.51
C PRO A 2 -5.66 -1.86 9.42
N ALA A 3 -6.97 -2.14 9.56
CA ALA A 3 -7.73 -2.85 8.53
C ALA A 3 -7.79 -2.14 7.17
N ILE A 4 -7.97 -0.82 7.17
CA ILE A 4 -7.95 -0.03 5.93
C ILE A 4 -6.57 -0.12 5.25
N ILE A 5 -5.48 -0.06 6.04
CA ILE A 5 -4.13 -0.24 5.50
C ILE A 5 -4.00 -1.62 4.86
N ALA A 6 -4.47 -2.65 5.54
CA ALA A 6 -4.38 -4.03 5.07
C ALA A 6 -5.13 -4.23 3.75
N GLU A 7 -6.39 -3.80 3.69
CA GLU A 7 -7.23 -3.89 2.47
C GLU A 7 -6.58 -3.17 1.28
N ILE A 8 -6.03 -1.96 1.50
CA ILE A 8 -5.36 -1.20 0.45
C ILE A 8 -4.18 -1.98 -0.12
N PHE A 9 -3.28 -2.49 0.72
CA PHE A 9 -2.06 -3.14 0.23
C PHE A 9 -2.29 -4.55 -0.30
N ASP A 10 -3.29 -5.27 0.22
CA ASP A 10 -3.75 -6.55 -0.36
C ASP A 10 -4.34 -6.34 -1.75
N ALA A 11 -5.09 -5.25 -1.97
CA ALA A 11 -5.62 -4.91 -3.29
C ALA A 11 -4.52 -4.51 -4.28
N ILE A 12 -3.46 -3.84 -3.83
CA ILE A 12 -2.33 -3.41 -4.70
C ILE A 12 -1.40 -4.60 -5.03
N LYS A 13 -1.39 -5.67 -4.22
CA LYS A 13 -0.61 -6.90 -4.44
C LYS A 13 0.89 -6.67 -4.60
N ILE A 14 1.50 -5.94 -3.66
CA ILE A 14 2.95 -5.59 -3.67
C ILE A 14 3.81 -6.51 -2.79
N GLY A 15 3.27 -7.65 -2.37
CA GLY A 15 3.89 -8.57 -1.42
C GLY A 15 3.45 -8.34 0.02
N ASP A 16 4.06 -9.08 0.94
CA ASP A 16 3.72 -9.04 2.36
C ASP A 16 4.23 -7.76 3.03
N PHE A 17 3.46 -7.30 4.02
CA PHE A 17 3.74 -6.10 4.78
C PHE A 17 3.37 -6.28 6.25
N LEU A 18 4.00 -5.49 7.11
CA LEU A 18 3.77 -5.49 8.54
C LEU A 18 3.37 -4.10 9.01
N ILE A 19 2.21 -4.00 9.66
CA ILE A 19 1.73 -2.77 10.30
C ILE A 19 2.27 -2.72 11.73
N ARG A 20 3.26 -1.86 11.96
CA ARG A 20 3.84 -1.59 13.27
C ARG A 20 2.96 -0.56 13.98
N ILE A 21 2.46 -0.92 15.16
CA ILE A 21 1.56 -0.09 15.97
C ILE A 21 2.28 0.30 17.27
N ASN A 22 2.14 1.55 17.68
CA ASN A 22 2.54 2.00 19.01
C ASN A 22 1.56 3.06 19.52
N ASN A 23 1.78 3.59 20.72
CA ASN A 23 1.03 4.70 21.29
C ASN A 23 1.97 5.72 21.95
N ARG A 24 1.79 7.01 21.65
CA ARG A 24 2.61 8.10 22.22
C ARG A 24 2.52 8.19 23.74
N LYS A 25 1.39 7.83 24.34
CA LYS A 25 1.22 7.78 25.79
C LYS A 25 2.05 6.67 26.43
N VAL A 26 2.31 5.56 25.72
CA VAL A 26 3.18 4.48 26.19
C VAL A 26 4.62 4.99 26.31
N LEU A 27 5.17 5.60 25.26
CA LEU A 27 6.53 6.15 25.29
C LEU A 27 6.68 7.30 26.30
N SER A 28 5.77 8.28 26.24
CA SER A 28 5.85 9.47 27.10
C SER A 28 5.65 9.08 28.57
N GLY A 29 4.66 8.24 28.86
CA GLY A 29 4.39 7.76 30.22
C GLY A 29 5.50 6.89 30.77
N PHE A 30 6.17 6.08 29.93
CA PHE A 30 7.36 5.35 30.36
C PHE A 30 8.51 6.30 30.71
N PHE A 31 8.77 7.33 29.90
CA PHE A 31 9.82 8.32 30.18
C PHE A 31 9.55 9.12 31.46
N GLU A 32 8.30 9.51 31.68
CA GLU A 32 7.87 10.15 32.94
C GLU A 32 8.12 9.24 34.15
N ALA A 33 7.73 7.97 34.07
CA ALA A 33 7.86 7.01 35.16
C ALA A 33 9.32 6.67 35.52
N ILE A 34 10.27 6.89 34.61
CA ILE A 34 11.72 6.78 34.89
C ILE A 34 12.38 8.13 35.22
N ALA A 35 11.56 9.12 35.57
CA ALA A 35 11.97 10.47 36.00
C ALA A 35 12.79 11.24 34.95
N ILE A 36 12.44 11.11 33.67
CA ILE A 36 12.93 12.02 32.63
C ILE A 36 12.11 13.31 32.69
N GLU A 37 12.79 14.46 32.75
CA GLU A 37 12.17 15.78 32.72
C GLU A 37 11.30 15.97 31.46
N VAL A 38 10.16 16.63 31.60
CA VAL A 38 9.15 16.79 30.54
C VAL A 38 9.74 17.42 29.27
N GLU A 39 10.65 18.37 29.43
CA GLU A 39 11.33 19.08 28.36
C GLU A 39 12.26 18.16 27.54
N LYS A 40 12.74 17.06 28.14
CA LYS A 40 13.65 16.08 27.53
C LYS A 40 12.90 14.94 26.83
N ILE A 41 11.62 14.73 27.12
CA ILE A 41 10.81 13.62 26.57
C ILE A 41 10.73 13.69 25.04
N VAL A 42 10.33 14.83 24.48
CA VAL A 42 10.19 14.99 23.01
C VAL A 42 11.53 14.80 22.29
N PRO A 43 12.65 15.41 22.74
CA PRO A 43 13.98 15.09 22.21
C PRO A 43 14.32 13.59 22.26
N CYS A 44 14.07 12.91 23.38
CA CYS A 44 14.32 11.47 23.52
C CYS A 44 13.50 10.66 22.52
N ILE A 45 12.21 10.96 22.38
CA ILE A 45 11.30 10.31 21.42
C ILE A 45 11.83 10.45 19.99
N ARG A 46 12.32 11.63 19.59
CA ARG A 46 12.91 11.85 18.26
C ARG A 46 14.19 11.06 18.03
N ILE A 47 15.01 10.88 19.07
CA ILE A 47 16.23 10.07 19.00
C ILE A 47 15.87 8.59 18.81
N ILE A 48 14.86 8.10 19.54
CA ILE A 48 14.35 6.73 19.40
C ILE A 48 13.75 6.48 18.01
N ASP A 49 12.99 7.43 17.47
CA ASP A 49 12.44 7.33 16.12
C ASP A 49 13.53 7.20 15.04
N ALA A 50 14.68 7.83 15.26
CA ALA A 50 15.82 7.76 14.36
C ALA A 50 16.69 6.50 14.57
N ALA A 51 16.39 5.65 15.56
CA ALA A 51 17.27 4.58 16.02
C ALA A 51 17.65 3.60 14.90
N GLU A 52 16.70 3.22 14.05
CA GLU A 52 16.94 2.31 12.92
C GLU A 52 17.95 2.89 11.90
N LYS A 53 17.97 4.22 11.77
CA LYS A 53 18.84 4.91 10.80
C LYS A 53 20.24 5.18 11.37
N ILE A 54 20.33 5.55 12.65
CA ILE A 54 21.60 6.00 13.25
C ILE A 54 22.34 4.88 13.99
N GLY A 55 21.65 3.81 14.36
CA GLY A 55 22.21 2.67 15.08
C GLY A 55 22.40 2.92 16.58
N GLU A 56 22.43 1.84 17.36
CA GLU A 56 22.37 1.87 18.83
C GLU A 56 23.48 2.69 19.49
N ALA A 57 24.72 2.61 18.99
CA ALA A 57 25.84 3.39 19.53
C ALA A 57 25.60 4.91 19.43
N LYS A 58 25.02 5.37 18.31
CA LYS A 58 24.66 6.79 18.14
C LYS A 58 23.43 7.18 18.94
N VAL A 59 22.48 6.26 19.12
CA VAL A 59 21.32 6.46 20.01
C VAL A 59 21.80 6.68 21.45
N LYS A 60 22.65 5.79 21.99
CA LYS A 60 23.20 5.91 23.36
C LYS A 60 23.90 7.26 23.55
N LYS A 61 24.72 7.66 22.57
CA LYS A 61 25.40 8.96 22.57
C LYS A 61 24.42 10.14 22.56
N SER A 62 23.43 10.11 21.66
CA SER A 62 22.46 11.21 21.50
C SER A 62 21.57 11.36 22.74
N LEU A 63 21.17 10.25 23.36
CA LEU A 63 20.42 10.28 24.62
C LEU A 63 21.27 10.86 25.76
N ALA A 64 22.56 10.52 25.85
CA ALA A 64 23.46 11.13 26.83
C ALA A 64 23.60 12.65 26.63
N GLU A 65 23.65 13.12 25.38
CA GLU A 65 23.69 14.55 25.04
C GLU A 65 22.42 15.31 25.44
N THR A 66 21.28 14.63 25.63
CA THR A 66 20.05 15.24 26.21
C THR A 66 20.08 15.37 27.74
N GLY A 67 21.14 14.89 28.39
CA GLY A 67 21.31 14.96 29.84
C GLY A 67 20.63 13.81 30.61
N LEU A 68 20.37 12.68 29.95
CA LEU A 68 19.93 11.44 30.60
C LEU A 68 21.12 10.76 31.30
N SER A 69 20.86 10.18 32.47
CA SER A 69 21.81 9.34 33.19
C SER A 69 21.98 7.98 32.49
N GLU A 70 23.13 7.32 32.68
CA GLU A 70 23.38 6.00 32.10
C GLU A 70 22.28 4.96 32.46
N PRO A 71 21.79 4.87 33.71
CA PRO A 71 20.67 4.00 34.05
C PRO A 71 19.38 4.33 33.28
N GLN A 72 19.07 5.61 33.06
CA GLN A 72 17.90 5.99 32.26
C GLN A 72 18.05 5.55 30.80
N ILE A 73 19.24 5.74 30.22
CA ILE A 73 19.50 5.33 28.84
C ILE A 73 19.34 3.82 28.67
N GLU A 74 19.88 3.02 29.60
CA GLU A 74 19.74 1.57 29.57
C GLU A 74 18.27 1.14 29.65
N ARG A 75 17.48 1.77 30.53
CA ARG A 75 16.04 1.50 30.65
C ARG A 75 15.27 1.85 29.37
N VAL A 76 15.58 2.99 28.75
CA VAL A 76 15.00 3.40 27.46
C VAL A 76 15.32 2.40 26.35
N LEU A 77 16.60 2.00 26.25
CA LEU A 77 17.02 1.03 25.24
C LEU A 77 16.39 -0.35 25.46
N ALA A 78 16.31 -0.82 26.71
CA ALA A 78 15.65 -2.08 27.04
C ALA A 78 14.15 -2.03 26.68
N PHE A 79 13.46 -0.94 27.03
CA PHE A 79 12.04 -0.76 26.74
C PHE A 79 11.75 -0.76 25.23
N THR A 80 12.54 -0.01 24.44
CA THR A 80 12.36 0.05 22.98
C THR A 80 12.72 -1.24 22.25
N LYS A 81 13.32 -2.22 22.93
CA LYS A 81 13.68 -3.55 22.41
C LYS A 81 12.69 -4.65 22.77
N ILE A 82 11.63 -4.36 23.53
CA ILE A 82 10.56 -5.33 23.79
C ILE A 82 9.93 -5.72 22.45
N ARG A 83 9.98 -7.01 22.11
CA ARG A 83 9.45 -7.61 20.88
C ARG A 83 8.82 -8.96 21.22
N GLY A 84 7.85 -9.38 20.42
CA GLY A 84 7.12 -10.63 20.60
C GLY A 84 5.78 -10.57 19.87
N SER A 85 4.92 -11.53 20.18
CA SER A 85 3.50 -11.45 19.81
C SER A 85 2.85 -10.23 20.47
N VAL A 86 1.68 -9.83 19.95
CA VAL A 86 0.91 -8.72 20.53
C VAL A 86 0.61 -8.97 22.02
N GLU A 87 0.25 -10.20 22.38
CA GLU A 87 -0.06 -10.59 23.76
C GLU A 87 1.18 -10.57 24.66
N GLU A 88 2.32 -11.07 24.17
CA GLU A 88 3.60 -11.03 24.89
C GLU A 88 4.03 -9.59 25.19
N VAL A 89 3.97 -8.72 24.17
CA VAL A 89 4.35 -7.30 24.34
C VAL A 89 3.40 -6.59 25.30
N LEU A 90 2.08 -6.82 25.21
CA LEU A 90 1.12 -6.24 26.16
C LEU A 90 1.35 -6.72 27.58
N THR A 91 1.71 -8.00 27.76
CA THR A 91 2.05 -8.57 29.07
C THR A 91 3.30 -7.90 29.64
N SER A 92 4.39 -7.80 28.88
CA SER A 92 5.61 -7.12 29.32
C SER A 92 5.37 -5.64 29.64
N LEU A 93 4.50 -4.96 28.90
CA LEU A 93 4.11 -3.57 29.19
C LEU A 93 3.36 -3.46 30.53
N LYS A 94 2.44 -4.37 30.83
CA LYS A 94 1.70 -4.42 32.09
C LYS A 94 2.64 -4.69 33.27
N GLU A 95 3.53 -5.67 33.16
CA GLU A 95 4.56 -5.96 34.17
C GLU A 95 5.50 -4.76 34.40
N THR A 96 5.94 -4.11 33.31
CA THR A 96 6.75 -2.89 33.38
C THR A 96 6.00 -1.79 34.12
N SER A 97 4.71 -1.61 33.83
CA SER A 97 3.86 -0.66 34.53
C SER A 97 3.78 -1.00 36.02
N GLU A 98 3.53 -2.25 36.42
CA GLU A 98 3.45 -2.63 37.83
C GLU A 98 4.73 -2.35 38.62
N SER A 99 5.89 -2.42 37.95
CA SER A 99 7.20 -2.12 38.55
C SER A 99 7.53 -0.63 38.72
N LEU A 100 6.64 0.25 38.26
CA LEU A 100 6.88 1.69 38.14
C LEU A 100 5.87 2.51 38.94
N GLU A 101 6.36 3.49 39.69
CA GLU A 101 5.53 4.53 40.31
C GLU A 101 5.22 5.65 39.30
N ASN A 102 4.16 6.43 39.55
CA ASN A 102 3.77 7.61 38.76
C ASN A 102 3.62 7.34 37.24
N ASN A 103 2.85 6.32 36.88
CA ASN A 103 2.76 5.79 35.52
C ASN A 103 1.35 5.84 34.90
N GLU A 104 0.48 6.75 35.35
CA GLU A 104 -0.92 6.83 34.89
C GLU A 104 -1.03 7.08 33.37
N LEU A 105 -0.10 7.87 32.81
CA LEU A 105 -0.04 8.08 31.36
C LEU A 105 0.35 6.78 30.62
N LEU A 106 1.27 6.00 31.18
CA LEU A 106 1.67 4.69 30.64
C LEU A 106 0.49 3.71 30.68
N LYS A 107 -0.22 3.60 31.80
CA LYS A 107 -1.43 2.75 31.93
C LYS A 107 -2.49 3.12 30.90
N THR A 108 -2.73 4.41 30.73
CA THR A 108 -3.65 4.92 29.70
C THR A 108 -3.21 4.50 28.31
N GLY A 109 -1.92 4.67 27.99
CA GLY A 109 -1.36 4.26 26.71
C GLY A 109 -1.46 2.77 26.44
N ILE A 110 -1.21 1.93 27.46
CA ILE A 110 -1.33 0.47 27.36
C ILE A 110 -2.79 0.08 27.10
N SER A 111 -3.74 0.66 27.85
CA SER A 111 -5.17 0.40 27.67
C SER A 111 -5.66 0.81 26.28
N GLU A 112 -5.24 1.98 25.78
CA GLU A 112 -5.55 2.42 24.42
C GLU A 112 -4.95 1.48 23.36
N LEU A 113 -3.71 1.02 23.57
CA LEU A 113 -3.03 0.11 22.66
C LEU A 113 -3.74 -1.25 22.60
N GLU A 114 -4.08 -1.83 23.76
CA GLU A 114 -4.86 -3.06 23.89
C GLU A 114 -6.23 -2.95 23.22
N THR A 115 -6.91 -1.81 23.38
CA THR A 115 -8.19 -1.53 22.71
C THR A 115 -8.03 -1.53 21.19
N VAL A 116 -6.97 -0.91 20.67
CA VAL A 116 -6.72 -0.84 19.23
C VAL A 116 -6.35 -2.20 18.65
N THR A 117 -5.50 -2.98 19.32
CA THR A 117 -5.08 -4.30 18.82
C THR A 117 -6.22 -5.31 18.89
N ALA A 118 -7.03 -5.31 19.95
CA ALA A 118 -8.25 -6.10 20.03
C ALA A 118 -9.24 -5.72 18.90
N GLY A 119 -9.40 -4.43 18.63
CA GLY A 119 -10.20 -3.94 17.51
C GLY A 119 -9.68 -4.41 16.14
N ALA A 120 -8.36 -4.47 15.95
CA ALA A 120 -7.76 -4.99 14.73
C ALA A 120 -8.06 -6.49 14.53
N ASN A 121 -7.95 -7.29 15.61
CA ASN A 121 -8.30 -8.71 15.59
C ASN A 121 -9.79 -8.93 15.27
N ASN A 122 -10.68 -8.15 15.89
CA ASN A 122 -12.12 -8.23 15.63
C ASN A 122 -12.50 -7.85 14.19
N LEU A 123 -11.68 -7.04 13.52
CA LEU A 123 -11.83 -6.70 12.10
C LEU A 123 -11.22 -7.76 11.17
N GLY A 124 -10.71 -8.88 11.71
CA GLY A 124 -10.22 -10.03 10.94
C GLY A 124 -8.76 -9.93 10.51
N LEU A 125 -7.96 -9.06 11.11
CA LEU A 125 -6.53 -9.00 10.79
C LEU A 125 -5.83 -10.16 11.47
N SER A 126 -5.05 -10.93 10.72
CA SER A 126 -4.19 -11.95 11.29
C SER A 126 -3.03 -11.32 12.06
N GLU A 127 -2.50 -12.07 13.03
CA GLU A 127 -1.36 -11.64 13.87
C GLU A 127 -0.09 -11.39 13.05
N GLU A 128 0.01 -11.94 11.84
CA GLU A 128 1.11 -11.70 10.91
C GLU A 128 1.06 -10.31 10.24
N ARG A 129 -0.12 -9.65 10.24
CA ARG A 129 -0.31 -8.36 9.55
C ARG A 129 0.04 -7.16 10.40
N PHE A 130 0.14 -7.31 11.72
CA PHE A 130 0.49 -6.19 12.59
C PHE A 130 1.23 -6.65 13.83
N CYS A 131 2.05 -5.77 14.38
CA CYS A 131 2.73 -5.99 15.65
C CYS A 131 2.73 -4.71 16.49
N ILE A 132 3.03 -4.85 17.78
CA ILE A 132 3.38 -3.70 18.61
C ILE A 132 4.87 -3.44 18.46
N ASP A 133 5.23 -2.19 18.17
CA ASP A 133 6.63 -1.79 18.09
C ASP A 133 6.91 -0.53 18.91
N LEU A 134 7.58 -0.71 20.04
CA LEU A 134 7.88 0.39 20.96
C LEU A 134 8.99 1.32 20.45
N SER A 135 9.64 1.01 19.34
CA SER A 135 10.67 1.87 18.74
C SER A 135 10.12 2.92 17.78
N ILE A 136 8.88 2.77 17.29
CA ILE A 136 8.28 3.78 16.41
C ILE A 136 7.67 4.92 17.21
N ALA A 137 7.95 6.16 16.81
CA ALA A 137 7.34 7.36 17.38
C ALA A 137 6.83 8.35 16.31
N ARG A 138 7.11 8.05 15.04
CA ARG A 138 6.71 8.73 13.81
C ARG A 138 7.31 10.13 13.57
N GLY A 139 8.22 10.58 14.43
CA GLY A 139 9.07 11.76 14.25
C GLY A 139 8.38 13.13 14.20
N LEU A 140 7.05 13.19 14.35
CA LEU A 140 6.26 14.43 14.34
C LEU A 140 5.64 14.67 15.71
N ASP A 141 5.73 15.91 16.20
CA ASP A 141 5.37 16.23 17.58
C ASP A 141 3.86 16.26 17.84
N TYR A 142 3.03 16.22 16.78
CA TYR A 142 1.58 16.40 16.90
C TYR A 142 0.78 15.13 17.24
N TYR A 143 1.41 13.94 17.33
CA TYR A 143 0.70 12.72 17.72
C TYR A 143 0.51 12.63 19.24
N THR A 144 -0.69 12.27 19.66
CA THR A 144 -1.11 12.23 21.09
C THR A 144 -1.60 10.86 21.55
N GLY A 145 -1.70 9.89 20.65
CA GLY A 145 -2.15 8.53 20.95
C GLY A 145 -1.52 7.52 20.02
N THR A 146 -2.34 6.63 19.45
CA THR A 146 -1.88 5.58 18.53
C THR A 146 -1.09 6.13 17.36
N VAL A 147 -0.02 5.43 16.99
CA VAL A 147 0.81 5.69 15.81
C VAL A 147 0.97 4.40 15.02
N TYR A 148 1.07 4.54 13.70
CA TYR A 148 1.17 3.45 12.75
C TYR A 148 2.31 3.70 11.77
N GLU A 149 3.10 2.67 11.50
CA GLU A 149 3.98 2.59 10.35
C GLU A 149 3.79 1.26 9.64
N THR A 150 3.91 1.24 8.32
CA THR A 150 3.78 0.01 7.53
C THR A 150 5.08 -0.26 6.81
N THR A 151 5.66 -1.43 7.05
CA THR A 151 6.90 -1.87 6.42
C THR A 151 6.59 -2.92 5.37
N LEU A 152 7.14 -2.79 4.17
CA LEU A 152 7.08 -3.84 3.16
C LEU A 152 8.17 -4.88 3.46
N LEU A 153 7.78 -6.13 3.69
CA LEU A 153 8.71 -7.18 4.12
C LEU A 153 9.71 -7.53 3.01
N GLY A 154 10.98 -7.72 3.39
CA GLY A 154 12.11 -7.87 2.46
C GLY A 154 12.48 -6.58 1.72
N ASN A 155 11.80 -5.48 2.03
CA ASN A 155 11.94 -4.19 1.37
C ASN A 155 12.04 -3.03 2.38
N GLU A 156 12.59 -3.30 3.56
CA GLU A 156 12.71 -2.39 4.70
C GLU A 156 13.46 -1.11 4.32
N ALA A 157 14.39 -1.17 3.36
CA ALA A 157 15.10 0.00 2.84
C ALA A 157 14.18 1.05 2.15
N LEU A 158 12.94 0.68 1.81
CA LEU A 158 11.93 1.64 1.37
C LEU A 158 11.44 2.51 2.54
N GLY A 159 11.71 2.12 3.79
CA GLY A 159 11.09 2.72 4.96
C GLY A 159 9.58 2.53 4.95
N SER A 160 8.88 3.34 5.74
CA SER A 160 7.43 3.23 5.87
C SER A 160 6.70 3.53 4.55
N ILE A 161 5.83 2.63 4.10
CA ILE A 161 5.00 2.76 2.89
C ILE A 161 3.63 3.40 3.17
N CYS A 162 3.17 3.33 4.42
CA CYS A 162 2.02 4.04 4.95
C CYS A 162 2.29 4.38 6.41
N SER A 163 1.95 5.59 6.83
CA SER A 163 2.13 5.98 8.22
C SER A 163 0.97 6.84 8.69
N GLY A 164 0.62 6.78 9.96
CA GLY A 164 -0.45 7.60 10.51
C GLY A 164 -0.53 7.59 12.03
N GLY A 165 -1.60 8.16 12.57
CA GLY A 165 -1.86 8.11 14.01
C GLY A 165 -2.92 9.10 14.45
N ARG A 166 -3.12 9.13 15.76
CA ARG A 166 -4.07 10.00 16.46
C ARG A 166 -3.41 11.31 16.88
N TYR A 167 -4.11 12.42 16.64
CA TYR A 167 -3.71 13.77 17.02
C TYR A 167 -4.92 14.52 17.60
N GLU A 168 -4.70 15.30 18.65
CA GLU A 168 -5.80 15.99 19.35
C GLU A 168 -5.88 17.49 19.05
N GLU A 169 -4.74 18.13 18.82
CA GLU A 169 -4.64 19.60 18.79
C GLU A 169 -4.32 20.17 17.40
N LEU A 170 -4.00 19.31 16.43
CA LEU A 170 -3.52 19.76 15.11
C LEU A 170 -4.53 20.69 14.41
N VAL A 171 -5.82 20.32 14.44
CA VAL A 171 -6.88 21.12 13.83
C VAL A 171 -7.34 22.25 14.76
N GLY A 172 -7.22 22.04 16.09
CA GLY A 172 -7.61 23.02 17.10
C GLY A 172 -6.83 24.33 17.02
N THR A 173 -5.58 24.29 16.54
CA THR A 173 -4.76 25.49 16.27
C THR A 173 -5.47 26.54 15.39
N PHE A 174 -6.37 26.11 14.49
CA PHE A 174 -7.05 27.01 13.56
C PHE A 174 -8.48 27.38 13.97
N ILE A 175 -9.10 26.59 14.87
CA ILE A 175 -10.53 26.70 15.18
C ILE A 175 -10.75 27.19 16.63
N GLY A 176 -9.75 27.07 17.50
CA GLY A 176 -9.85 27.44 18.92
C GLY A 176 -10.55 26.40 19.79
N GLU A 177 -10.88 25.23 19.24
CA GLU A 177 -11.52 24.12 19.95
C GLU A 177 -10.75 22.81 19.73
N LYS A 178 -10.74 21.94 20.75
CA LYS A 178 -10.09 20.64 20.68
C LYS A 178 -10.85 19.71 19.74
N MET A 179 -10.21 19.29 18.65
CA MET A 179 -10.81 18.42 17.65
C MET A 179 -9.95 17.17 17.41
N PRO A 180 -10.26 16.05 18.10
CA PRO A 180 -9.50 14.82 17.95
C PRO A 180 -9.66 14.22 16.56
N GLY A 181 -8.54 13.89 15.94
CA GLY A 181 -8.47 13.22 14.65
C GLY A 181 -7.58 11.98 14.70
N VAL A 182 -7.83 11.06 13.76
CA VAL A 182 -6.94 9.94 13.49
C VAL A 182 -6.89 9.77 11.97
N GLY A 183 -5.70 9.59 11.42
CA GLY A 183 -5.54 9.47 9.97
C GLY A 183 -4.27 8.75 9.59
N ILE A 184 -4.21 8.33 8.33
CA ILE A 184 -3.06 7.70 7.69
C ILE A 184 -2.76 8.42 6.39
N SER A 185 -1.52 8.29 5.93
CA SER A 185 -1.07 8.85 4.66
C SER A 185 -0.24 7.82 3.90
N ILE A 186 -0.45 7.78 2.59
CA ILE A 186 0.34 6.99 1.64
C ILE A 186 1.01 7.98 0.70
N GLY A 187 2.33 8.04 0.73
CA GLY A 187 3.12 8.86 -0.17
C GLY A 187 3.16 8.27 -1.58
N LEU A 188 2.04 8.29 -2.30
CA LEU A 188 1.80 7.51 -3.51
C LEU A 188 2.88 7.70 -4.58
N THR A 189 3.25 8.93 -4.91
CA THR A 189 4.29 9.22 -5.93
C THR A 189 5.64 8.58 -5.56
N ARG A 190 6.04 8.70 -4.29
CA ARG A 190 7.31 8.13 -3.79
C ARG A 190 7.24 6.60 -3.80
N LEU A 191 6.14 6.03 -3.31
CA LEU A 191 5.91 4.60 -3.27
C LEU A 191 5.96 3.99 -4.68
N MET A 192 5.17 4.53 -5.61
CA MET A 192 5.12 4.06 -7.01
C MET A 192 6.51 4.10 -7.67
N SER A 193 7.25 5.20 -7.52
CA SER A 193 8.60 5.31 -8.10
C SER A 193 9.58 4.24 -7.58
N ARG A 194 9.41 3.82 -6.34
CA ARG A 194 10.26 2.82 -5.68
C ARG A 194 9.85 1.40 -6.06
N LEU A 195 8.55 1.12 -6.09
CA LEU A 195 7.99 -0.17 -6.49
C LEU A 195 8.32 -0.50 -7.95
N LEU A 196 8.19 0.49 -8.85
CA LEU A 196 8.56 0.34 -10.27
C LEU A 196 10.07 0.09 -10.43
N LYS A 197 10.92 0.82 -9.71
CA LYS A 197 12.39 0.64 -9.77
C LYS A 197 12.86 -0.72 -9.24
N LYS A 198 12.13 -1.30 -8.29
CA LYS A 198 12.38 -2.64 -7.75
C LYS A 198 11.67 -3.76 -8.52
N GLU A 199 10.94 -3.41 -9.60
CA GLU A 199 10.15 -4.34 -10.40
C GLU A 199 9.08 -5.13 -9.60
N ILE A 200 8.71 -4.62 -8.41
CA ILE A 200 7.62 -5.19 -7.59
C ILE A 200 6.28 -4.92 -8.25
N LEU A 201 6.14 -3.75 -8.87
CA LEU A 201 4.95 -3.37 -9.64
C LEU A 201 5.33 -3.27 -11.12
N LYS A 202 4.52 -3.88 -11.99
CA LYS A 202 4.69 -3.79 -13.44
C LYS A 202 3.89 -2.61 -13.98
N PRO A 203 4.43 -1.84 -14.95
CA PRO A 203 3.67 -0.79 -15.59
C PRO A 203 2.47 -1.40 -16.32
N PHE A 204 1.35 -0.69 -16.31
CA PHE A 204 0.22 -1.01 -17.17
C PHE A 204 0.60 -0.78 -18.65
N SER A 205 -0.19 -1.36 -19.55
CA SER A 205 -0.12 -1.02 -20.97
C SER A 205 -0.29 0.49 -21.17
N ASN A 206 0.35 1.03 -22.19
CA ASN A 206 0.26 2.45 -22.55
C ASN A 206 -1.13 2.85 -23.08
N THR A 207 -2.05 1.90 -23.20
CA THR A 207 -3.42 2.09 -23.64
C THR A 207 -4.37 1.22 -22.82
N PRO A 208 -5.58 1.70 -22.51
CA PRO A 208 -6.63 0.87 -21.92
C PRO A 208 -7.29 -0.08 -22.93
N ALA A 209 -6.96 0.03 -24.23
CA ALA A 209 -7.56 -0.78 -25.28
C ALA A 209 -7.12 -2.26 -25.18
N ALA A 210 -8.09 -3.15 -25.06
CA ALA A 210 -7.87 -4.60 -25.10
C ALA A 210 -7.89 -5.15 -26.53
N VAL A 211 -8.59 -4.46 -27.45
CA VAL A 211 -8.84 -4.92 -28.82
C VAL A 211 -8.50 -3.84 -29.84
N MET A 212 -7.88 -4.26 -30.94
CA MET A 212 -7.75 -3.48 -32.18
C MET A 212 -8.50 -4.17 -33.32
N VAL A 213 -9.45 -3.49 -33.96
CA VAL A 213 -10.03 -3.93 -35.23
C VAL A 213 -9.13 -3.44 -36.36
N VAL A 214 -8.55 -4.38 -37.09
CA VAL A 214 -7.55 -4.13 -38.13
C VAL A 214 -8.24 -3.69 -39.41
N ASN A 215 -7.68 -2.67 -40.07
CA ASN A 215 -8.13 -2.25 -41.38
C ASN A 215 -7.49 -3.14 -42.45
N MET A 216 -8.20 -4.13 -42.99
CA MET A 216 -7.70 -4.96 -44.09
C MET A 216 -7.96 -4.31 -45.45
N GLN A 217 -9.14 -3.72 -45.60
CA GLN A 217 -9.64 -3.17 -46.86
C GLN A 217 -10.52 -1.95 -46.56
N GLU A 218 -10.33 -0.85 -47.30
CA GLU A 218 -11.01 0.42 -47.02
C GLU A 218 -12.53 0.36 -47.22
N ASP A 219 -13.01 -0.47 -48.13
CA ASP A 219 -14.44 -0.70 -48.41
C ASP A 219 -15.17 -1.40 -47.25
N LEU A 220 -14.44 -2.15 -46.41
CA LEU A 220 -14.98 -2.79 -45.21
C LEU A 220 -15.00 -1.89 -43.97
N MET A 221 -14.59 -0.62 -44.08
CA MET A 221 -14.60 0.32 -42.96
C MET A 221 -15.95 0.45 -42.24
N PRO A 222 -17.12 0.48 -42.92
CA PRO A 222 -18.42 0.48 -42.24
C PRO A 222 -18.61 -0.71 -41.31
N LEU A 223 -18.17 -1.91 -41.74
CA LEU A 223 -18.23 -3.13 -40.92
C LEU A 223 -17.27 -3.05 -39.74
N TYR A 224 -16.04 -2.54 -39.94
CA TYR A 224 -15.08 -2.37 -38.85
C TYR A 224 -15.61 -1.43 -37.76
N LEU A 225 -16.26 -0.34 -38.17
CA LEU A 225 -16.90 0.61 -37.25
C LEU A 225 -18.08 -0.05 -36.50
N GLU A 226 -18.91 -0.82 -37.19
CA GLU A 226 -20.03 -1.55 -36.58
C GLU A 226 -19.54 -2.54 -35.52
N ILE A 227 -18.58 -3.41 -35.87
CA ILE A 227 -18.00 -4.39 -34.95
C ILE A 227 -17.33 -3.71 -33.76
N SER A 228 -16.59 -2.63 -34.01
CA SER A 228 -15.96 -1.86 -32.93
C SER A 228 -17.01 -1.27 -31.97
N GLN A 229 -18.12 -0.75 -32.49
CA GLN A 229 -19.22 -0.24 -31.65
C GLN A 229 -19.93 -1.34 -30.88
N ARG A 230 -20.11 -2.52 -31.46
CA ARG A 230 -20.66 -3.70 -30.75
C ARG A 230 -19.78 -4.09 -29.57
N LEU A 231 -18.47 -4.19 -29.78
CA LEU A 231 -17.51 -4.48 -28.71
C LEU A 231 -17.54 -3.41 -27.60
N ARG A 232 -17.59 -2.12 -27.96
CA ARG A 232 -17.70 -1.03 -26.98
C ARG A 232 -19.01 -1.07 -26.19
N ARG A 233 -20.14 -1.39 -26.83
CA ARG A 233 -21.44 -1.55 -26.14
C ARG A 233 -21.40 -2.69 -25.12
N GLU A 234 -20.57 -3.69 -25.37
CA GLU A 234 -20.29 -4.79 -24.46
C GLU A 234 -19.26 -4.46 -23.37
N GLY A 235 -18.78 -3.20 -23.29
CA GLY A 235 -17.81 -2.75 -22.31
C GLY A 235 -16.35 -3.06 -22.64
N ILE A 236 -16.06 -3.47 -23.88
CA ILE A 236 -14.69 -3.80 -24.32
C ILE A 236 -14.02 -2.55 -24.90
N ASN A 237 -12.87 -2.18 -24.35
CA ASN A 237 -12.07 -1.06 -24.87
C ASN A 237 -11.48 -1.43 -26.23
N THR A 238 -12.03 -0.83 -27.30
CA THR A 238 -11.70 -1.17 -28.69
C THR A 238 -11.22 0.05 -29.49
N ILE A 239 -10.08 -0.11 -30.16
CA ILE A 239 -9.56 0.82 -31.16
C ILE A 239 -9.91 0.27 -32.55
N THR A 240 -10.36 1.17 -33.44
CA THR A 240 -10.51 0.86 -34.87
C THR A 240 -9.29 1.45 -35.58
N SER A 241 -8.60 0.65 -36.39
CA SER A 241 -7.54 1.17 -37.25
C SER A 241 -8.14 1.91 -38.43
N PHE A 242 -7.70 3.14 -38.68
CA PHE A 242 -8.08 3.90 -39.88
C PHE A 242 -6.97 3.95 -40.92
N GLU A 243 -5.74 3.61 -40.52
CA GLU A 243 -4.58 3.68 -41.42
C GLU A 243 -4.60 2.53 -42.42
N SER A 244 -4.40 2.84 -43.69
CA SER A 244 -4.23 1.87 -44.78
C SER A 244 -2.80 1.32 -44.77
N LYS A 245 -2.47 0.53 -43.74
CA LYS A 245 -1.16 -0.13 -43.56
C LYS A 245 -1.33 -1.63 -43.70
N GLY A 246 -0.29 -2.34 -44.17
CA GLY A 246 -0.31 -3.80 -44.19
C GLY A 246 -0.57 -4.38 -42.80
N VAL A 247 -1.35 -5.47 -42.74
CA VAL A 247 -1.80 -6.16 -41.53
C VAL A 247 -0.68 -6.37 -40.52
N GLY A 248 0.47 -6.88 -40.99
CA GLY A 248 1.63 -7.12 -40.12
C GLY A 248 2.11 -5.87 -39.38
N LYS A 249 2.08 -4.69 -40.02
CA LYS A 249 2.45 -3.42 -39.37
C LYS A 249 1.41 -2.99 -38.32
N GLN A 250 0.13 -3.26 -38.57
CA GLN A 250 -0.94 -2.98 -37.60
C GLN A 250 -0.85 -3.92 -36.39
N LEU A 251 -0.54 -5.21 -36.60
CA LEU A 251 -0.27 -6.15 -35.50
C LEU A 251 0.93 -5.71 -34.66
N GLN A 252 2.03 -5.29 -35.29
CA GLN A 252 3.19 -4.74 -34.57
C GLN A 252 2.85 -3.46 -33.79
N GLN A 253 1.97 -2.62 -34.33
CA GLN A 253 1.52 -1.40 -33.64
C GLN A 253 0.65 -1.74 -32.42
N ALA A 254 -0.25 -2.72 -32.54
CA ALA A 254 -1.07 -3.22 -31.44
C ALA A 254 -0.20 -3.79 -30.32
N ASP A 255 0.75 -4.65 -30.67
CA ASP A 255 1.69 -5.28 -29.73
C ASP A 255 2.55 -4.24 -29.00
N LYS A 256 3.15 -3.28 -29.74
CA LYS A 256 3.93 -2.19 -29.14
C LYS A 256 3.13 -1.31 -28.16
N ARG A 257 1.81 -1.22 -28.35
CA ARG A 257 0.92 -0.49 -27.43
C ARG A 257 0.44 -1.34 -26.26
N GLY A 258 0.66 -2.66 -26.29
CA GLY A 258 0.15 -3.60 -25.30
C GLY A 258 -1.31 -3.98 -25.51
N ILE A 259 -1.84 -3.85 -26.73
CA ILE A 259 -3.19 -4.32 -27.08
C ILE A 259 -3.11 -5.83 -27.30
N ARG A 260 -3.87 -6.62 -26.53
CA ARG A 260 -3.78 -8.08 -26.57
C ARG A 260 -4.43 -8.68 -27.82
N PHE A 261 -5.59 -8.20 -28.23
CA PHE A 261 -6.38 -8.84 -29.28
C PHE A 261 -6.45 -8.02 -30.56
N CYS A 262 -6.30 -8.70 -31.69
CA CYS A 262 -6.55 -8.12 -33.01
C CYS A 262 -7.71 -8.86 -33.70
N VAL A 263 -8.72 -8.10 -34.11
CA VAL A 263 -9.85 -8.60 -34.90
C VAL A 263 -9.55 -8.34 -36.37
N ILE A 264 -9.46 -9.42 -37.14
CA ILE A 264 -9.09 -9.41 -38.56
C ILE A 264 -10.30 -9.88 -39.37
N ILE A 265 -10.76 -9.01 -40.27
CA ILE A 265 -11.94 -9.24 -41.11
C ILE A 265 -11.57 -8.86 -42.56
N GLY A 266 -11.35 -9.86 -43.40
CA GLY A 266 -11.27 -9.72 -44.86
C GLY A 266 -12.62 -9.97 -45.52
N SER A 267 -12.62 -10.02 -46.85
CA SER A 267 -13.86 -10.19 -47.63
C SER A 267 -14.55 -11.55 -47.37
N GLN A 268 -13.79 -12.62 -47.15
CA GLN A 268 -14.33 -13.96 -46.87
C GLN A 268 -14.96 -14.04 -45.46
N GLU A 269 -14.27 -13.48 -44.49
CA GLU A 269 -14.74 -13.32 -43.11
C GLU A 269 -16.03 -12.51 -43.06
N ALA A 270 -16.05 -11.35 -43.74
CA ALA A 270 -17.23 -10.51 -43.86
C ALA A 270 -18.43 -11.25 -44.48
N ALA A 271 -18.22 -11.96 -45.60
CA ALA A 271 -19.26 -12.73 -46.27
C ALA A 271 -19.83 -13.85 -45.40
N SER A 272 -19.00 -14.48 -44.57
CA SER A 272 -19.39 -15.57 -43.68
C SER A 272 -19.81 -15.12 -42.27
N LYS A 273 -19.89 -13.80 -42.02
CA LYS A 273 -20.17 -13.20 -40.70
C LYS A 273 -19.26 -13.71 -39.57
N LYS A 274 -18.00 -13.98 -39.91
CA LYS A 274 -16.96 -14.46 -39.01
C LYS A 274 -15.80 -13.47 -38.99
N CYS A 275 -14.94 -13.56 -37.99
CA CYS A 275 -13.66 -12.88 -37.94
C CYS A 275 -12.59 -13.85 -37.47
N SER A 276 -11.35 -13.53 -37.82
CA SER A 276 -10.19 -14.11 -37.17
C SER A 276 -9.81 -13.25 -35.96
N LEU A 277 -9.87 -13.82 -34.76
CA LEU A 277 -9.39 -13.22 -33.52
C LEU A 277 -7.98 -13.74 -33.24
N LYS A 278 -6.99 -12.83 -33.25
CA LYS A 278 -5.59 -13.13 -32.94
C LYS A 278 -5.24 -12.63 -31.55
N ASP A 279 -4.71 -13.52 -30.70
CA ASP A 279 -4.12 -13.16 -29.40
C ASP A 279 -2.63 -12.92 -29.59
N LEU A 280 -2.18 -11.68 -29.36
CA LEU A 280 -0.79 -11.28 -29.53
C LEU A 280 0.11 -11.77 -28.39
N GLN A 281 -0.46 -12.17 -27.25
CA GLN A 281 0.29 -12.72 -26.13
C GLN A 281 0.64 -14.20 -26.36
N SER A 282 -0.31 -15.02 -26.83
CA SER A 282 -0.06 -16.45 -27.12
C SER A 282 0.40 -16.70 -28.55
N GLY A 283 0.11 -15.78 -29.48
CA GLY A 283 0.32 -15.96 -30.92
C GLY A 283 -0.78 -16.78 -31.62
N GLU A 284 -1.74 -17.32 -30.86
CA GLU A 284 -2.82 -18.14 -31.41
C GLU A 284 -3.84 -17.31 -32.18
N GLN A 285 -4.50 -17.96 -33.13
CA GLN A 285 -5.50 -17.36 -33.99
C GLN A 285 -6.71 -18.30 -34.11
N ILE A 286 -7.88 -17.80 -33.72
CA ILE A 286 -9.12 -18.56 -33.74
C ILE A 286 -10.17 -17.86 -34.62
N THR A 287 -11.02 -18.66 -35.25
CA THR A 287 -12.16 -18.12 -36.01
C THR A 287 -13.39 -18.03 -35.09
N VAL A 288 -14.01 -16.86 -35.03
CA VAL A 288 -15.17 -16.59 -34.18
C VAL A 288 -16.26 -15.91 -35.01
N THR A 289 -17.53 -16.15 -34.70
CA THR A 289 -18.63 -15.41 -35.34
C THR A 289 -18.67 -13.96 -34.82
N PHE A 290 -19.26 -13.04 -35.58
CA PHE A 290 -19.44 -11.66 -35.07
C PHE A 290 -20.34 -11.61 -33.83
N GLU A 291 -21.27 -12.55 -33.69
CA GLU A 291 -22.19 -12.66 -32.55
C GLU A 291 -21.45 -13.11 -31.29
N ASP A 292 -20.58 -14.13 -31.39
CA ASP A 292 -19.87 -14.70 -30.25
C ASP A 292 -18.59 -13.93 -29.88
N LEU A 293 -18.14 -13.00 -30.74
CA LEU A 293 -16.86 -12.32 -30.59
C LEU A 293 -16.68 -11.64 -29.23
N ALA A 294 -17.69 -10.88 -28.78
CA ALA A 294 -17.61 -10.18 -27.50
C ALA A 294 -17.53 -11.14 -26.31
N ALA A 295 -18.35 -12.20 -26.33
CA ALA A 295 -18.34 -13.23 -25.29
C ALA A 295 -16.97 -13.93 -25.25
N LYS A 296 -16.42 -14.29 -26.42
CA LYS A 296 -15.12 -14.96 -26.51
C LYS A 296 -13.96 -14.08 -26.01
N ILE A 297 -13.97 -12.79 -26.32
CA ILE A 297 -12.96 -11.86 -25.81
C ILE A 297 -13.06 -11.73 -24.28
N LYS A 298 -14.27 -11.61 -23.72
CA LYS A 298 -14.47 -11.57 -22.26
C LYS A 298 -13.98 -12.84 -21.58
N GLU A 299 -14.29 -14.02 -22.13
CA GLU A 299 -13.79 -15.31 -21.65
C GLU A 299 -12.26 -15.32 -21.57
N LEU A 300 -11.58 -14.94 -22.66
CA LEU A 300 -10.11 -14.93 -22.73
C LEU A 300 -9.46 -13.86 -21.84
N LEU A 301 -10.16 -12.76 -21.54
CA LEU A 301 -9.70 -11.73 -20.59
C LEU A 301 -9.77 -12.23 -19.14
N ILE A 302 -10.82 -12.96 -18.76
CA ILE A 302 -11.04 -13.43 -17.39
C ILE A 302 -10.02 -14.51 -16.99
N VAL A 303 -9.70 -15.44 -17.90
CA VAL A 303 -8.79 -16.57 -17.62
C VAL A 303 -7.38 -16.14 -17.19
N ASN A 304 -6.95 -14.92 -17.53
CA ASN A 304 -5.62 -14.40 -17.16
C ASN A 304 -5.64 -13.38 -16.00
N CYS A 305 -6.78 -13.22 -15.30
CA CYS A 305 -6.87 -12.40 -14.08
C CYS A 305 -6.72 -13.21 -12.77
N GLN A 306 -6.54 -14.53 -12.86
CA GLN A 306 -6.09 -15.40 -11.76
C GLN A 306 -4.57 -15.56 -11.80
#